data_AF-A0A1F8QDD4-F1
#
_entry.id   AF-A0A1F8QDD4-F1
#
_cell.length_a   1.000
_cell.length_b   1.000
_cell.length_c   1.000
_cell.angle_alpha   90.00
_cell.angle_beta   90.00
_cell.angle_gamma   90.00
#
_symmetry.space_group_name_H-M   'P 1'
#
loop_
_entity.id
_entity.type
_entity.pdbx_description
1 polymer ?
#
loop_
_entity_poly.entity_id
_entity_poly.type
_entity_poly.pdbx_seq_one_letter_code
_entity_poly.pdbx_strand_id
1 'polypeptide(L)'
;MTPITKDAIQEAMAAAEEATAEDLCGMYPMACRTLAPVVQVLRDNLAWAEAERDELRAFAQAVMECWPMGDLDGGTLQDAAVTHGLLIPETRHEPCAEGCNCAENADAQEWSFGVVCYRKTPLLKGSNVEITG
;
A
#
# COMPACT_ATOMS: atom_id res chain seq x y z
N MET A 1 11.58 18.91 23.40
CA MET A 1 11.61 18.34 22.04
C MET A 1 10.92 19.32 21.12
N THR A 2 11.68 19.99 20.26
CA THR A 2 11.10 20.91 19.26
C THR A 2 10.47 20.05 18.15
N PRO A 3 9.20 20.28 17.78
CA PRO A 3 8.60 19.55 16.67
C PRO A 3 9.34 19.90 15.37
N ILE A 4 9.75 18.86 14.63
CA ILE A 4 10.31 19.04 13.29
C ILE A 4 9.17 19.49 12.38
N THR A 5 9.32 20.67 11.78
CA THR A 5 8.32 21.23 10.87
C THR A 5 8.45 20.62 9.48
N LYS A 6 7.35 20.58 8.73
CA LYS A 6 7.35 20.13 7.33
C LYS A 6 8.36 20.91 6.48
N ASP A 7 8.49 22.21 6.76
CA ASP A 7 9.43 23.09 6.08
C ASP A 7 10.89 22.69 6.35
N ALA A 8 11.23 22.31 7.59
CA ALA A 8 12.57 21.83 7.94
C ALA A 8 12.92 20.49 7.26
N ILE A 9 11.92 19.64 7.02
CA ILE A 9 12.11 18.40 6.26
C ILE A 9 12.33 18.71 4.78
N GLN A 10 11.56 19.64 4.21
CA GLN A 10 11.70 20.04 2.81
C GLN A 10 13.04 20.74 2.53
N GLU A 11 13.51 21.61 3.43
CA GLU A 11 14.83 22.23 3.33
C GLU A 11 15.96 21.20 3.41
N ALA A 12 15.86 20.22 4.31
CA ALA A 12 16.85 19.15 4.43
C ALA A 12 16.87 18.23 3.21
N MET A 13 15.70 17.94 2.62
CA MET A 13 15.59 17.15 1.39
C MET A 13 16.17 17.90 0.19
N ALA A 14 15.87 19.20 0.05
CA ALA A 14 16.44 20.04 -1.00
C ALA A 14 17.97 20.14 -0.90
N ALA A 15 18.51 20.29 0.31
CA ALA A 15 19.96 20.29 0.54
C ALA A 15 20.61 18.93 0.26
N ALA A 16 19.88 17.83 0.44
CA ALA A 16 20.36 16.48 0.11
C ALA A 16 20.30 16.18 -1.40
N GLU A 17 19.38 16.81 -2.14
CA GLU A 17 19.31 16.71 -3.62
C GLU A 17 20.42 17.49 -4.33
N GLU A 18 20.93 18.58 -3.73
CA GLU A 18 22.01 19.39 -4.31
C GLU A 18 23.40 18.72 -4.25
N ALA A 19 23.61 17.75 -3.36
CA ALA A 19 24.81 16.93 -3.36
C ALA A 19 24.73 15.88 -4.49
N THR A 20 25.26 16.23 -5.65
CA THR A 20 25.19 15.35 -6.82
C THR A 20 25.98 14.06 -6.58
N ALA A 21 25.49 12.95 -7.13
CA ALA A 21 26.22 11.68 -7.10
C ALA A 21 27.62 11.79 -7.73
N GLU A 22 27.84 12.77 -8.61
CA GLU A 22 29.13 13.06 -9.26
C GLU A 22 30.18 13.62 -8.29
N ASP A 23 29.79 14.50 -7.36
CA ASP A 23 30.70 15.07 -6.36
C ASP A 23 31.23 14.01 -5.39
N LEU A 24 30.38 13.06 -5.00
CA LEU A 24 30.76 11.93 -4.13
C LEU A 24 31.58 10.87 -4.88
N CYS A 25 31.30 10.67 -6.16
CA CYS A 25 32.01 9.68 -6.99
C CYS A 25 33.44 10.13 -7.34
N GLY A 26 33.68 11.45 -7.47
CA GLY A 26 35.02 12.01 -7.64
C GLY A 26 35.91 11.87 -6.41
N MET A 27 35.34 11.98 -5.20
CA MET A 27 36.06 11.83 -3.94
C MET A 27 36.31 10.37 -3.54
N TYR A 28 35.39 9.44 -3.85
CA TYR A 28 35.49 8.02 -3.47
C TYR A 28 35.09 7.06 -4.61
N PRO A 29 35.91 6.92 -5.67
CA PRO A 29 35.55 6.19 -6.89
C PRO A 29 35.30 4.68 -6.67
N MET A 30 35.99 4.07 -5.69
CA MET A 30 35.75 2.66 -5.31
C MET A 30 34.44 2.47 -4.53
N ALA A 31 34.08 3.42 -3.66
CA ALA A 31 32.81 3.37 -2.93
C ALA A 31 31.63 3.58 -3.87
N CYS A 32 31.76 4.50 -4.83
CA CYS A 32 30.75 4.78 -5.85
C CYS A 32 30.36 3.54 -6.67
N ARG A 33 31.33 2.72 -7.12
CA ARG A 33 31.05 1.48 -7.88
C ARG A 33 30.36 0.40 -7.05
N THR A 34 30.69 0.29 -5.78
CA THR A 34 30.13 -0.75 -4.89
C THR A 34 28.76 -0.35 -4.34
N LEU A 35 28.53 0.95 -4.11
CA LEU A 35 27.29 1.47 -3.51
C LEU A 35 26.22 1.82 -4.55
N ALA A 36 26.58 2.10 -5.81
CA ALA A 36 25.61 2.39 -6.86
C ALA A 36 24.45 1.38 -6.97
N PRO A 37 24.67 0.05 -7.00
CA PRO A 37 23.55 -0.91 -7.06
C PRO A 37 22.69 -0.87 -5.80
N VAL A 38 23.29 -0.69 -4.62
CA VAL A 38 22.55 -0.59 -3.34
C VAL A 38 21.67 0.66 -3.33
N VAL A 39 22.23 1.80 -3.74
CA VAL A 39 21.49 3.06 -3.84
C VAL A 39 20.33 2.92 -4.84
N GLN A 40 20.53 2.23 -5.97
CA GLN A 40 19.44 2.01 -6.92
C GLN A 40 18.32 1.16 -6.32
N VAL A 41 18.64 0.04 -5.67
CA VAL A 41 17.65 -0.80 -4.97
C VAL A 41 16.88 0.01 -3.92
N LEU A 42 17.57 0.87 -3.15
CA LEU A 42 16.91 1.72 -2.16
C LEU A 42 15.97 2.75 -2.79
N ARG A 43 16.34 3.33 -3.95
CA ARG A 43 15.45 4.24 -4.70
C ARG A 43 14.22 3.51 -5.22
N ASP A 44 14.40 2.31 -5.77
CA ASP A 44 13.29 1.51 -6.30
C ASP A 44 12.33 1.12 -5.17
N ASN A 45 12.87 0.71 -4.01
CA ASN A 45 12.08 0.41 -2.82
C ASN A 45 11.34 1.66 -2.29
N LEU A 46 12.00 2.82 -2.27
CA LEU A 46 11.39 4.08 -1.86
C LEU A 46 10.24 4.43 -2.79
N ALA A 47 10.47 4.44 -4.10
CA ALA A 47 9.44 4.76 -5.09
C ALA A 47 8.23 3.82 -4.97
N TRP A 48 8.48 2.53 -4.75
CA TRP A 48 7.41 1.55 -4.52
C TRP A 48 6.64 1.82 -3.23
N ALA A 49 7.34 2.09 -2.11
CA ALA A 49 6.70 2.38 -0.83
C ALA A 49 5.89 3.69 -0.87
N GLU A 50 6.35 4.69 -1.63
CA GLU A 50 5.60 5.93 -1.85
C GLU A 50 4.33 5.69 -2.64
N ALA A 51 4.37 4.85 -3.68
CA ALA A 51 3.19 4.47 -4.44
C ALA A 51 2.16 3.74 -3.57
N GLU A 52 2.58 2.76 -2.76
CA GLU A 52 1.68 2.07 -1.83
C GLU A 52 1.07 3.02 -0.79
N ARG A 53 1.91 3.87 -0.18
CA ARG A 53 1.46 4.88 0.78
C ARG A 53 0.40 5.79 0.15
N ASP A 54 0.60 6.20 -1.09
CA ASP A 54 -0.30 7.12 -1.77
C ASP A 54 -1.64 6.45 -2.11
N GLU A 55 -1.64 5.18 -2.51
CA GLU A 55 -2.88 4.41 -2.71
C GLU A 55 -3.65 4.19 -1.39
N LEU A 56 -2.95 3.82 -0.32
CA LEU A 56 -3.55 3.69 1.01
C LEU A 56 -4.09 5.02 1.54
N ARG A 57 -3.43 6.14 1.25
CA ARG A 57 -3.91 7.48 1.60
C ARG A 57 -5.15 7.84 0.79
N ALA A 58 -5.19 7.52 -0.50
CA ALA A 58 -6.36 7.75 -1.34
C ALA A 58 -7.57 6.96 -0.84
N PHE A 59 -7.37 5.68 -0.48
CA PHE A 59 -8.41 4.88 0.18
C PHE A 59 -8.90 5.53 1.48
N ALA A 60 -7.99 5.96 2.37
CA ALA A 60 -8.37 6.61 3.62
C ALA A 60 -9.17 7.91 3.38
N GLN A 61 -8.82 8.68 2.35
CA GLN A 61 -9.58 9.88 1.95
C GLN A 61 -10.99 9.51 1.47
N ALA A 62 -11.14 8.49 0.63
CA ALA A 62 -12.45 8.01 0.18
C ALA A 62 -13.35 7.56 1.34
N VAL A 63 -12.79 6.88 2.34
CA VAL A 63 -13.53 6.53 3.56
C VAL A 63 -14.01 7.77 4.31
N MET A 64 -13.17 8.80 4.41
CA MET A 64 -13.50 10.03 5.12
C MET A 64 -14.47 10.94 4.36
N GLU A 65 -14.52 10.88 3.02
CA GLU A 65 -15.51 11.61 2.22
C GLU A 65 -16.94 11.13 2.51
N CYS A 66 -17.11 9.82 2.76
CA CYS A 66 -18.39 9.26 3.14
C CYS A 66 -18.73 9.50 4.62
N TRP A 67 -17.79 9.94 5.46
CA TRP A 67 -18.04 10.15 6.89
C TRP A 67 -18.78 11.47 7.18
N PRO A 68 -19.80 11.49 8.08
CA PRO A 68 -20.33 10.38 8.88
C PRO A 68 -21.49 9.62 8.21
N MET A 69 -21.80 9.94 6.96
CA MET A 69 -22.99 9.48 6.23
C MET A 69 -22.80 8.16 5.46
N GLY A 70 -21.78 7.37 5.80
CA GLY A 70 -21.49 6.11 5.12
C GLY A 70 -22.60 5.08 5.33
N ASP A 71 -22.63 4.06 4.47
CA ASP A 71 -23.60 2.98 4.59
C ASP A 71 -23.39 2.18 5.89
N LEU A 72 -24.49 1.85 6.56
CA LEU A 72 -24.51 1.17 7.86
C LEU A 72 -24.04 -0.27 7.74
N ASP A 73 -24.34 -0.91 6.61
CA ASP A 73 -23.94 -2.29 6.31
C ASP A 73 -22.49 -2.38 5.78
N GLY A 74 -21.84 -1.22 5.61
CA GLY A 74 -20.44 -1.12 5.19
C GLY A 74 -20.21 -1.41 3.71
N GLY A 75 -21.24 -1.42 2.87
CA GLY A 75 -21.10 -1.66 1.42
C GLY A 75 -20.19 -0.63 0.76
N THR A 76 -20.37 0.65 1.08
CA THR A 76 -19.54 1.75 0.55
C THR A 76 -18.07 1.62 0.94
N LEU A 77 -17.77 1.03 2.11
CA LEU A 77 -16.39 0.77 2.54
C LEU A 77 -15.75 -0.37 1.73
N GLN A 78 -16.53 -1.43 1.44
CA GLN A 78 -16.06 -2.54 0.61
C GLN A 78 -15.81 -2.08 -0.83
N ASP A 79 -16.72 -1.28 -1.40
CA ASP A 79 -16.56 -0.70 -2.74
C ASP A 79 -15.34 0.21 -2.84
N ALA A 80 -15.09 1.04 -1.83
CA ALA A 80 -13.88 1.87 -1.76
C ALA A 80 -12.62 0.99 -1.71
N ALA A 81 -12.64 -0.10 -0.94
CA ALA A 81 -11.50 -1.02 -0.86
C ALA A 81 -11.23 -1.76 -2.18
N VAL A 82 -12.27 -2.05 -2.97
CA VAL A 82 -12.12 -2.59 -4.33
C VAL A 82 -11.56 -1.53 -5.28
N THR A 83 -12.11 -0.32 -5.23
CA THR A 83 -11.71 0.81 -6.09
C THR A 83 -10.23 1.14 -5.94
N HIS A 84 -9.70 1.10 -4.71
CA HIS A 84 -8.30 1.36 -4.39
C HIS A 84 -7.41 0.11 -4.40
N GLY A 85 -7.92 -1.03 -4.86
CA GLY A 85 -7.12 -2.24 -5.05
C GLY A 85 -6.69 -2.95 -3.76
N LEU A 86 -7.31 -2.67 -2.62
CA LEU A 86 -7.11 -3.41 -1.36
C LEU A 86 -7.82 -4.78 -1.40
N LEU A 87 -8.94 -4.87 -2.12
CA LEU A 87 -9.73 -6.07 -2.29
C LEU A 87 -9.95 -6.39 -3.76
N ILE A 88 -9.93 -7.68 -4.10
CA ILE A 88 -10.35 -8.20 -5.40
C ILE A 88 -11.63 -9.01 -5.20
N PRO A 89 -12.74 -8.65 -5.87
CA PRO A 89 -13.97 -9.45 -5.82
C PRO A 89 -13.79 -10.77 -6.57
N GLU A 90 -14.33 -11.84 -6.01
CA GLU A 90 -14.40 -13.17 -6.61
C GLU A 90 -15.78 -13.76 -6.40
N THR A 91 -16.42 -14.24 -7.46
CA THR A 91 -17.66 -15.02 -7.36
C THR A 91 -17.35 -16.44 -6.91
N ARG A 92 -18.01 -16.90 -5.86
CA ARG A 92 -17.87 -18.25 -5.29
C ARG A 92 -19.24 -18.91 -5.15
N HIS A 93 -19.30 -20.22 -5.40
CA HIS A 93 -20.51 -21.04 -5.24
C HIS A 93 -20.45 -21.97 -4.03
N GLU A 94 -19.34 -21.91 -3.29
CA GLU A 94 -19.11 -22.65 -2.06
C GLU A 94 -18.17 -21.86 -1.13
N PRO A 95 -18.19 -22.12 0.19
CA PRO A 95 -17.29 -21.50 1.16
C PRO A 95 -15.82 -21.63 0.77
N CYS A 96 -15.07 -20.53 0.86
CA CYS A 96 -13.71 -20.50 0.34
C CYS A 96 -12.62 -21.08 1.27
N ALA A 97 -12.97 -21.32 2.54
CA ALA A 97 -12.10 -21.87 3.58
C ALA A 97 -12.97 -22.27 4.79
N GLU A 98 -12.40 -23.07 5.70
CA GLU A 98 -12.96 -23.27 7.03
C GLU A 98 -13.02 -21.92 7.79
N GLY A 99 -14.18 -21.58 8.36
CA GLY A 99 -14.42 -20.26 8.97
C GLY A 99 -14.67 -19.12 7.98
N CYS A 100 -15.08 -19.43 6.73
CA CYS A 100 -15.48 -18.40 5.77
C CYS A 100 -16.69 -17.60 6.30
N ASN A 101 -16.54 -16.28 6.47
CA ASN A 101 -17.62 -15.42 6.95
C ASN A 101 -18.87 -15.48 6.04
N CYS A 102 -18.70 -15.63 4.73
CA CYS A 102 -19.82 -15.79 3.80
C CYS A 102 -20.65 -17.06 4.08
N ALA A 103 -20.05 -18.12 4.65
CA ALA A 103 -20.76 -19.36 4.94
C ALA A 103 -21.81 -19.20 6.04
N GLU A 104 -21.63 -18.24 6.94
CA GLU A 104 -22.58 -17.95 8.03
C GLU A 104 -23.69 -16.99 7.59
N ASN A 105 -23.46 -16.23 6.52
CA ASN A 105 -24.34 -15.13 6.10
C ASN A 105 -25.10 -15.41 4.80
N ALA A 106 -24.64 -16.35 3.96
CA ALA A 106 -25.28 -16.65 2.68
C ALA A 106 -26.00 -18.01 2.69
N ASP A 107 -27.23 -18.04 2.17
CA ASP A 107 -28.05 -19.23 2.09
C ASP A 107 -27.77 -20.10 0.84
N ALA A 108 -28.39 -21.29 0.79
CA ALA A 108 -28.18 -22.24 -0.30
C ALA A 108 -28.60 -21.69 -1.68
N GLN A 109 -29.58 -20.80 -1.72
CA GLN A 109 -30.03 -20.18 -2.95
C GLN A 109 -29.02 -19.13 -3.41
N GLU A 110 -28.51 -18.29 -2.51
CA GLU A 110 -27.46 -17.30 -2.81
C GLU A 110 -26.17 -17.96 -3.31
N TRP A 111 -25.74 -19.05 -2.67
CA TRP A 111 -24.62 -19.86 -3.16
C TRP A 111 -24.86 -20.44 -4.56
N SER A 112 -26.10 -20.82 -4.88
CA SER A 112 -26.43 -21.31 -6.23
C SER A 112 -26.29 -20.23 -7.32
N PHE A 113 -26.59 -18.96 -6.99
CA PHE A 113 -26.41 -17.83 -7.91
C PHE A 113 -24.98 -17.29 -7.92
N GLY A 114 -24.23 -17.52 -6.85
CA GLY A 114 -22.86 -17.08 -6.67
C GLY A 114 -22.77 -15.91 -5.69
N VAL A 115 -22.01 -16.12 -4.62
CA VAL A 115 -21.72 -15.12 -3.60
C VAL A 115 -20.47 -14.34 -3.99
N VAL A 116 -20.52 -13.02 -3.91
CA VAL A 116 -19.33 -12.17 -4.06
C VAL A 116 -18.52 -12.25 -2.77
N CYS A 117 -17.35 -12.86 -2.86
CA CYS A 117 -16.34 -12.88 -1.82
C CYS A 117 -15.20 -11.92 -2.19
N TYR A 118 -14.32 -11.59 -1.25
CA TYR A 118 -13.20 -10.68 -1.49
C TYR A 118 -11.86 -11.26 -1.06
N ARG A 119 -10.84 -11.07 -1.90
CA ARG A 119 -9.45 -11.42 -1.58
C ARG A 119 -8.61 -10.19 -1.26
N LYS A 120 -7.90 -10.26 -0.14
CA LYS A 120 -6.92 -9.24 0.26
C LYS A 120 -5.73 -9.25 -0.70
N THR A 121 -5.39 -8.10 -1.26
CA THR A 121 -4.23 -7.91 -2.15
C THR A 121 -2.93 -7.73 -1.37
N PRO A 122 -1.76 -7.77 -2.03
CA PRO A 122 -0.49 -7.41 -1.39
C PRO A 122 -0.49 -6.01 -0.77
N LEU A 123 -1.15 -5.03 -1.41
CA LEU A 123 -1.27 -3.66 -0.89
C LEU A 123 -1.86 -3.61 0.52
N LEU A 124 -2.85 -4.46 0.82
CA LEU A 124 -3.45 -4.55 2.15
C LEU A 124 -2.63 -5.40 3.13
N LYS A 125 -1.90 -6.40 2.64
CA LYS A 125 -1.09 -7.30 3.48
C LYS A 125 0.27 -6.70 3.86
N GLY A 126 0.73 -5.73 3.09
CA GLY A 126 2.11 -5.29 3.07
C GLY A 126 3.01 -6.31 2.38
N SER A 127 4.03 -5.83 1.68
CA SER A 127 5.12 -6.69 1.22
C SER A 127 6.03 -6.98 2.41
N ASN A 128 6.10 -8.23 2.85
CA ASN A 128 7.20 -8.69 3.69
C ASN A 128 8.48 -8.56 2.86
N VAL A 129 9.26 -7.50 3.08
CA VAL A 129 10.63 -7.45 2.59
C VAL A 129 11.44 -8.39 3.49
N GLU A 130 11.52 -9.66 3.10
CA GLU A 130 12.54 -10.56 3.64
C GLU A 130 13.89 -10.07 3.12
N ILE A 131 14.61 -9.29 3.93
CA ILE A 131 16.02 -9.00 3.69
C ILE A 131 16.78 -10.29 3.94
N THR A 132 16.91 -11.14 2.92
CA THR A 132 17.88 -12.22 2.93
C THR A 132 19.27 -11.59 2.84
N GLY A 133 20.00 -11.65 3.95
CA GLY A 133 21.41 -11.22 4.05
C GLY A 133 22.39 -12.16 3.37
#